data_AF-A0A524JU89-F1
#
_entry.id   AF-A0A524JU89-F1
#
_cell.length_a   1.000
_cell.length_b   1.000
_cell.length_c   1.000
_cell.angle_alpha   90.00
_cell.angle_beta   90.00
_cell.angle_gamma   90.00
#
_symmetry.space_group_name_H-M   'P 1'
#
loop_
_entity.id
_entity.type
_entity.pdbx_description
1 polymer ?
#
loop_
_entity_poly.entity_id
_entity_poly.type
_entity_poly.pdbx_seq_one_letter_code
_entity_poly.pdbx_strand_id
1 'polypeptide(L)'
;MDYANSDILVSPKWLDANKDKEDIVIVDSPWEYYSYARAHIPGALCRPGHSYIKALDQEGEETVLVASESELQKLLGDLGIGADSTVVAYDEWGSIFATRLWWVLKYYGFNNVKVLDGGWQNWVSSGFPASFTSSKPKEITKRVDLKVHPEVLVTIDELLQKYDDPAWQVLDVRSGDEYRGHAAHGNKRIGPVPGALHLEWEKMLENSEDIEGVRKFKPAREIKALLEGAGLDES
;
A
#
# COMPACT_ATOMS: atom_id res chain seq x y z
N MET A 1 -15.62 -5.19 14.56
CA MET A 1 -16.56 -5.08 13.43
C MET A 1 -15.85 -5.61 12.20
N ASP A 2 -16.58 -6.30 11.33
CA ASP A 2 -16.05 -6.66 10.02
C ASP A 2 -16.16 -5.43 9.10
N TYR A 3 -15.12 -5.17 8.30
CA TYR A 3 -15.10 -4.04 7.36
C TYR A 3 -16.15 -4.23 6.27
N ALA A 4 -16.67 -3.12 5.73
CA ALA A 4 -17.61 -3.13 4.61
C ALA A 4 -17.07 -3.90 3.38
N ASN A 5 -15.74 -3.96 3.23
CA ASN A 5 -15.06 -4.85 2.30
C ASN A 5 -13.90 -5.57 3.02
N SER A 6 -14.20 -6.73 3.61
CA SER A 6 -13.21 -7.61 4.25
C SER A 6 -12.30 -8.33 3.24
N ASP A 7 -12.55 -8.15 1.93
CA ASP A 7 -11.63 -8.64 0.90
C ASP A 7 -10.38 -7.77 0.78
N ILE A 8 -10.43 -6.50 1.20
CA ILE A 8 -9.32 -5.55 1.10
C ILE A 8 -8.72 -5.22 2.48
N LEU A 9 -9.54 -4.88 3.47
CA LEU A 9 -9.07 -4.48 4.80
C LEU A 9 -9.35 -5.55 5.85
N VAL A 10 -8.38 -5.79 6.73
CA VAL A 10 -8.51 -6.71 7.88
C VAL A 10 -8.15 -6.03 9.18
N SER A 11 -8.77 -6.46 10.27
CA SER A 11 -8.49 -5.95 11.62
C SER A 11 -7.37 -6.74 12.28
N PRO A 12 -6.71 -6.19 13.32
CA PRO A 12 -5.79 -6.96 14.15
C PRO A 12 -6.39 -8.24 14.72
N LYS A 13 -7.66 -8.20 15.15
CA LYS A 13 -8.38 -9.38 15.63
C LYS A 13 -8.53 -10.46 14.55
N TRP A 14 -8.84 -10.06 13.31
CA TRP A 14 -8.91 -11.01 12.20
C TRP A 14 -7.53 -11.61 11.94
N LEU A 15 -6.48 -10.78 11.88
CA LEU A 15 -5.14 -11.28 11.61
C LEU A 15 -4.67 -12.23 12.71
N ASP A 16 -4.87 -11.91 13.98
CA ASP A 16 -4.50 -12.80 15.08
C ASP A 16 -5.20 -14.17 15.01
N ALA A 17 -6.46 -14.20 14.60
CA ALA A 17 -7.21 -15.44 14.42
C ALA A 17 -6.80 -16.25 13.16
N ASN A 18 -6.07 -15.66 12.22
CA ASN A 18 -5.75 -16.27 10.92
C ASN A 18 -4.25 -16.42 10.63
N LYS A 19 -3.37 -15.72 11.35
CA LYS A 19 -1.92 -15.64 11.09
C LYS A 19 -1.20 -16.99 11.01
N ASP A 20 -1.74 -18.00 11.70
CA ASP A 20 -1.14 -19.33 11.78
C ASP A 20 -1.58 -20.26 10.64
N LYS A 21 -2.47 -19.81 9.74
CA LYS A 21 -2.85 -20.58 8.55
C LYS A 21 -1.66 -20.71 7.58
N GLU A 22 -1.61 -21.84 6.88
CA GLU A 22 -0.49 -22.15 5.99
C GLU A 22 -0.38 -21.18 4.81
N ASP A 23 -1.52 -20.73 4.28
CA ASP A 23 -1.62 -19.84 3.12
C ASP A 23 -1.40 -18.36 3.46
N ILE A 24 -1.47 -17.97 4.73
CA ILE A 24 -1.28 -16.57 5.15
C ILE A 24 0.21 -16.22 5.16
N VAL A 25 0.54 -15.13 4.47
CA VAL A 25 1.86 -14.50 4.48
C VAL A 25 1.72 -13.06 4.96
N ILE A 26 2.31 -12.75 6.11
CA ILE A 26 2.27 -11.41 6.71
C ILE A 26 3.50 -10.64 6.23
N VAL A 27 3.29 -9.47 5.64
CA VAL A 27 4.37 -8.66 5.07
C VAL A 27 4.43 -7.31 5.77
N ASP A 28 5.50 -7.09 6.52
CA ASP A 28 5.88 -5.77 7.03
C ASP A 28 6.48 -4.96 5.87
N SER A 29 5.89 -3.81 5.55
CA SER A 29 6.30 -2.92 4.47
C SER A 29 6.86 -1.61 5.04
N PRO A 30 8.01 -1.63 5.75
CA PRO A 30 8.43 -0.45 6.48
C PRO A 30 9.01 0.62 5.57
N TRP A 31 9.09 1.85 6.10
CA TRP A 31 9.95 2.89 5.51
C TRP A 31 11.43 2.49 5.60
N GLU A 32 11.84 2.07 6.79
CA GLU A 32 13.20 1.65 7.08
C GLU A 32 13.23 0.26 7.71
N TYR A 33 14.20 -0.56 7.29
CA TYR A 33 14.39 -1.92 7.83
C TYR A 33 14.50 -1.96 9.36
N TYR A 34 15.05 -0.90 9.98
CA TYR A 34 15.20 -0.81 11.42
C TYR A 34 13.88 -0.83 12.19
N SER A 35 12.75 -0.42 11.58
CA SER A 35 11.44 -0.55 12.22
C SER A 35 11.09 -2.01 12.48
N TYR A 36 11.18 -2.86 11.45
CA TYR A 36 10.95 -4.31 11.56
C TYR A 36 11.91 -4.97 12.55
N ALA A 37 13.20 -4.62 12.49
CA ALA A 37 14.22 -5.21 13.36
C ALA A 37 14.00 -4.90 14.86
N ARG A 38 13.36 -3.77 15.18
CA ARG A 38 13.03 -3.40 16.57
C ARG A 38 11.86 -4.20 17.12
N ALA A 39 10.82 -4.38 16.33
CA ALA A 39 9.66 -5.21 16.64
C ALA A 39 8.77 -5.35 15.39
N HIS A 40 8.13 -6.50 15.24
CA HIS A 40 7.21 -6.78 14.14
C HIS A 40 6.11 -7.76 14.57
N ILE A 41 5.10 -7.95 13.72
CA ILE A 41 4.04 -8.94 13.97
C ILE A 41 4.65 -10.35 13.92
N PRO A 42 4.38 -11.25 14.89
CA PRO A 42 4.89 -12.61 14.84
C PRO A 42 4.58 -13.32 13.52
N GLY A 43 5.60 -13.92 12.91
CA GLY A 43 5.49 -14.57 11.61
C GLY A 43 5.60 -13.63 10.40
N ALA A 44 5.65 -12.31 10.61
CA ALA A 44 5.83 -11.36 9.52
C ALA A 44 7.22 -11.47 8.88
N LEU A 45 7.25 -11.19 7.58
CA LEU A 45 8.45 -11.05 6.77
C LEU A 45 8.62 -9.58 6.40
N CYS A 46 9.83 -9.06 6.52
CA CYS A 46 10.14 -7.71 6.07
C CYS A 46 10.23 -7.67 4.55
N ARG A 47 9.48 -6.78 3.91
CA ARG A 47 9.60 -6.45 2.50
C ARG A 47 11.03 -5.95 2.22
N PRO A 48 11.84 -6.65 1.39
CA PRO A 48 13.17 -6.18 1.04
C PRO A 48 13.11 -5.00 0.05
N GLY A 49 14.18 -4.20 0.01
CA GLY A 49 14.36 -3.10 -0.94
C GLY A 49 13.53 -1.85 -0.62
N HIS A 50 13.26 -1.02 -1.61
CA HIS A 50 12.62 0.28 -1.45
C HIS A 50 11.11 0.25 -1.18
N SER A 51 10.60 1.08 -0.27
CA SER A 51 9.20 1.10 0.19
C SER A 51 8.17 1.39 -0.89
N TYR A 52 8.60 1.99 -2.00
CA TYR A 52 7.75 2.21 -3.17
C TYR A 52 7.81 1.12 -4.25
N ILE A 53 8.62 0.07 -4.06
CA ILE A 53 8.74 -1.09 -4.97
C ILE A 53 9.00 -0.61 -6.40
N LYS A 54 10.14 0.05 -6.57
CA LYS A 54 10.55 0.70 -7.82
C LYS A 54 11.40 -0.24 -8.65
N ALA A 55 11.35 -0.06 -9.97
CA ALA A 55 12.28 -0.72 -10.88
C ALA A 55 13.68 -0.14 -10.73
N LEU A 56 14.67 -0.99 -10.93
CA LEU A 56 16.08 -0.62 -10.98
C LEU A 56 16.51 -0.39 -12.43
N ASP A 57 17.44 0.54 -12.64
CA ASP A 57 18.12 0.70 -13.93
C ASP A 57 19.24 -0.34 -14.13
N GLN A 58 20.05 -0.18 -15.18
CA GLN A 58 21.09 -1.15 -15.54
C GLN A 58 22.24 -1.16 -14.52
N GLU A 59 22.43 -0.05 -13.82
CA GLU A 59 23.40 0.15 -12.76
C GLU A 59 22.89 -0.34 -11.40
N GLY A 60 21.61 -0.70 -11.31
CA GLY A 60 20.96 -1.15 -10.09
C GLY A 60 20.40 -0.02 -9.23
N GLU A 61 20.31 1.18 -9.77
CA GLU A 61 19.79 2.37 -9.08
C GLU A 61 18.26 2.48 -9.27
N GLU A 62 17.58 2.99 -8.25
CA GLU A 62 16.12 3.10 -8.27
C GLU A 62 15.62 4.15 -9.25
N THR A 63 14.64 3.75 -10.07
CA THR A 63 13.95 4.64 -11.00
C THR A 63 12.66 5.21 -10.41
N VAL A 64 11.92 6.02 -11.17
CA VAL A 64 10.56 6.46 -10.79
C VAL A 64 9.48 5.45 -11.16
N LEU A 65 9.83 4.36 -11.85
CA LEU A 65 8.88 3.38 -12.37
C LEU A 65 8.57 2.31 -11.34
N VAL A 66 7.39 1.69 -11.45
CA VAL A 66 7.05 0.47 -10.70
C VAL A 66 8.00 -0.66 -11.09
N ALA A 67 8.36 -1.52 -10.12
CA ALA A 67 9.18 -2.71 -10.37
C ALA A 67 8.67 -3.54 -11.56
N SER A 68 9.60 -4.07 -12.35
CA SER A 68 9.35 -4.99 -13.44
C SER A 68 8.77 -6.32 -12.93
N GLU A 69 8.18 -7.09 -13.84
CA GLU A 69 7.65 -8.42 -13.55
C GLU A 69 8.71 -9.33 -12.91
N SER A 70 9.94 -9.31 -13.43
CA SER A 70 11.05 -10.12 -12.89
C SER A 70 11.47 -9.70 -11.49
N GLU A 71 11.51 -8.40 -11.20
CA GLU A 71 11.83 -7.89 -9.86
C GLU A 71 10.74 -8.24 -8.86
N LEU A 72 9.47 -8.11 -9.28
CA LEU A 72 8.35 -8.52 -8.45
C LEU A 72 8.35 -10.03 -8.22
N GLN A 73 8.62 -10.84 -9.26
CA GLN A 73 8.70 -12.30 -9.12
C GLN A 73 9.78 -12.71 -8.11
N LYS A 74 10.91 -11.99 -8.08
CA LYS A 74 11.97 -12.18 -7.09
C LYS A 74 11.49 -11.78 -5.69
N LEU A 75 10.89 -10.60 -5.54
CA LEU A 75 10.32 -10.12 -4.28
C LEU A 75 9.34 -11.13 -3.67
N LEU A 76 8.43 -11.68 -4.48
CA LEU A 76 7.46 -12.70 -4.05
C LEU A 76 8.17 -13.98 -3.59
N GLY A 77 9.21 -14.41 -4.30
CA GLY A 77 10.03 -15.56 -3.90
C GLY A 77 10.76 -15.34 -2.56
N ASP A 78 11.38 -14.17 -2.38
CA ASP A 78 12.07 -13.80 -1.13
C ASP A 78 11.13 -13.73 0.07
N LEU A 79 9.85 -13.43 -0.18
CA LEU A 79 8.77 -13.40 0.82
C LEU A 79 8.01 -14.73 0.97
N GLY A 80 8.36 -15.77 0.20
CA GLY A 80 7.64 -17.05 0.24
C GLY A 80 6.17 -16.95 -0.21
N ILE A 81 5.84 -16.00 -1.08
CA ILE A 81 4.49 -15.77 -1.61
C ILE A 81 4.31 -16.62 -2.88
N GLY A 82 3.40 -17.59 -2.81
CA GLY A 82 3.00 -18.44 -3.93
C GLY A 82 1.63 -18.07 -4.51
N ALA A 83 1.21 -18.77 -5.55
CA ALA A 83 -0.07 -18.54 -6.22
C ALA A 83 -1.30 -18.69 -5.31
N ASP A 84 -1.20 -19.55 -4.29
CA ASP A 84 -2.29 -19.84 -3.36
C ASP A 84 -2.19 -19.04 -2.05
N SER A 85 -1.20 -18.14 -1.94
CA SER A 85 -0.99 -17.34 -0.74
C SER A 85 -2.05 -16.24 -0.59
N THR A 86 -2.41 -15.95 0.66
CA THR A 86 -3.14 -14.76 1.08
C THR A 86 -2.16 -13.80 1.75
N VAL A 87 -1.86 -12.67 1.10
CA VAL A 87 -0.93 -11.67 1.63
C VAL A 87 -1.67 -10.71 2.57
N VAL A 88 -1.12 -10.46 3.75
CA VAL A 88 -1.57 -9.39 4.66
C VAL A 88 -0.43 -8.39 4.84
N ALA A 89 -0.52 -7.25 4.17
CA ALA A 89 0.46 -6.19 4.24
C ALA A 89 0.15 -5.22 5.39
N TYR A 90 1.17 -4.76 6.09
CA TYR A 90 1.06 -3.68 7.08
C TYR A 90 2.32 -2.82 7.06
N ASP A 91 2.24 -1.64 7.67
CA ASP A 91 3.38 -0.76 7.93
C ASP A 91 3.15 0.04 9.22
N GLU A 92 4.08 0.93 9.54
CA GLU A 92 4.03 1.85 10.67
C GLU A 92 3.68 3.31 10.29
N TRP A 93 3.25 3.56 9.06
CA TRP A 93 3.02 4.90 8.50
C TRP A 93 1.60 5.05 7.91
N GLY A 94 0.59 4.59 8.64
CA GLY A 94 -0.80 4.76 8.24
C GLY A 94 -1.17 4.02 6.96
N SER A 95 -0.56 2.87 6.71
CA SER A 95 -0.77 1.99 5.56
C SER A 95 -0.27 2.51 4.22
N ILE A 96 0.53 3.58 4.16
CA ILE A 96 1.04 4.14 2.90
C ILE A 96 1.89 3.15 2.08
N PHE A 97 2.75 2.37 2.71
CA PHE A 97 3.63 1.41 2.04
C PHE A 97 2.96 0.05 1.88
N ALA A 98 2.10 -0.34 2.83
CA ALA A 98 1.27 -1.53 2.73
C ALA A 98 0.29 -1.43 1.56
N THR A 99 -0.39 -0.29 1.39
CA THR A 99 -1.27 -0.03 0.24
C THR A 99 -0.48 0.07 -1.06
N ARG A 100 0.77 0.53 -1.04
CA ARG A 100 1.65 0.50 -2.21
C ARG A 100 1.98 -0.94 -2.63
N LEU A 101 2.33 -1.83 -1.70
CA LEU A 101 2.49 -3.25 -1.99
C LEU A 101 1.20 -3.85 -2.56
N TRP A 102 0.06 -3.59 -1.91
CA TRP A 102 -1.26 -3.99 -2.40
C TRP A 102 -1.51 -3.55 -3.84
N TRP A 103 -1.25 -2.28 -4.17
CA TRP A 103 -1.45 -1.73 -5.52
C TRP A 103 -0.50 -2.38 -6.54
N VAL A 104 0.78 -2.60 -6.21
CA VAL A 104 1.74 -3.25 -7.13
C VAL A 104 1.32 -4.68 -7.43
N LEU A 105 0.85 -5.42 -6.43
CA LEU A 105 0.35 -6.78 -6.62
C LEU A 105 -0.89 -6.81 -7.52
N LYS A 106 -1.83 -5.86 -7.34
CA LYS A 106 -2.99 -5.70 -8.22
C LYS A 106 -2.60 -5.36 -9.67
N TYR A 107 -1.62 -4.48 -9.86
CA TYR A 107 -1.08 -4.14 -11.18
C TYR A 107 -0.53 -5.37 -11.92
N TYR A 108 -0.05 -6.38 -11.19
CA TYR A 108 0.38 -7.66 -11.77
C TYR A 108 -0.62 -8.81 -11.61
N GLY A 109 -1.90 -8.50 -11.36
CA GLY A 109 -3.00 -9.48 -11.36
C GLY A 109 -3.08 -10.36 -10.11
N PHE A 110 -2.22 -10.14 -9.12
CA PHE A 110 -2.29 -10.83 -7.83
C PHE A 110 -3.34 -10.18 -6.93
N ASN A 111 -4.48 -10.86 -6.82
CA ASN A 111 -5.65 -10.28 -6.16
C ASN A 111 -5.79 -10.62 -4.67
N ASN A 112 -5.15 -11.69 -4.20
CA ASN A 112 -5.29 -12.20 -2.83
C ASN A 112 -4.37 -11.47 -1.84
N VAL A 113 -4.53 -10.14 -1.79
CA VAL A 113 -3.78 -9.26 -0.91
C VAL A 113 -4.73 -8.38 -0.12
N LYS A 114 -4.47 -8.27 1.18
CA LYS A 114 -5.20 -7.50 2.18
C LYS A 114 -4.26 -6.53 2.87
N VAL A 115 -4.79 -5.45 3.41
CA VAL A 115 -4.06 -4.48 4.24
C VAL A 115 -4.58 -4.54 5.67
N LEU A 116 -3.67 -4.59 6.65
CA LEU A 116 -4.01 -4.50 8.06
C LEU A 116 -4.36 -3.06 8.40
N ASP A 117 -5.64 -2.79 8.67
CA ASP A 117 -6.10 -1.44 8.97
C ASP A 117 -5.50 -0.94 10.30
N GLY A 118 -4.92 0.26 10.24
CA GLY A 118 -4.13 0.89 11.29
C GLY A 118 -2.79 0.24 11.60
N GLY A 119 -2.37 -0.74 10.79
CA GLY A 119 -1.00 -1.24 10.73
C GLY A 119 -0.41 -1.68 12.07
N TRP A 120 0.89 -1.43 12.23
CA TRP A 120 1.66 -1.80 13.41
C TRP A 120 1.09 -1.20 14.70
N GLN A 121 0.74 0.09 14.68
CA GLN A 121 0.22 0.80 15.85
C GLN A 121 -1.07 0.17 16.35
N ASN A 122 -2.00 -0.16 15.46
CA ASN A 122 -3.25 -0.80 15.85
C ASN A 122 -3.03 -2.21 16.41
N TRP A 123 -2.07 -2.96 15.84
CA TRP A 123 -1.71 -4.29 16.34
C TRP A 123 -1.21 -4.24 17.80
N VAL A 124 -0.18 -3.45 18.08
CA VAL A 124 0.42 -3.41 19.42
C VAL A 124 -0.51 -2.77 20.45
N SER A 125 -1.21 -1.70 20.08
CA SER A 125 -2.10 -1.00 21.01
C SER A 125 -3.39 -1.78 21.29
N SER A 126 -3.73 -2.76 20.44
CA SER A 126 -4.78 -3.75 20.72
C SER A 126 -4.32 -4.90 21.62
N GLY A 127 -3.06 -4.88 22.10
CA GLY A 127 -2.52 -5.87 23.04
C GLY A 127 -2.06 -7.18 22.40
N PHE A 128 -1.90 -7.22 21.07
CA PHE A 128 -1.39 -8.40 20.38
C PHE A 128 0.14 -8.53 20.51
N PRO A 129 0.69 -9.76 20.48
CA PRO A 129 2.12 -9.99 20.72
C PRO A 129 3.01 -9.39 19.65
N ALA A 130 4.22 -8.96 20.04
CA ALA A 130 5.28 -8.57 19.14
C ALA A 130 6.35 -9.67 19.04
N SER A 131 7.00 -9.77 17.89
CA SER A 131 8.20 -10.56 17.67
C SER A 131 9.42 -9.66 17.50
N PHE A 132 10.57 -10.17 17.92
CA PHE A 132 11.88 -9.51 17.83
C PHE A 132 12.88 -10.34 17.02
N THR A 133 12.43 -11.47 16.48
CA THR A 133 13.25 -12.44 15.75
C THR A 133 12.73 -12.58 14.34
N SER A 134 13.60 -12.41 13.34
CA SER A 134 13.21 -12.50 11.95
C SER A 134 12.58 -13.85 11.60
N SER A 135 11.44 -13.80 10.91
CA SER A 135 10.81 -14.97 10.32
C SER A 135 11.57 -15.43 9.08
N LYS A 136 11.40 -16.71 8.70
CA LYS A 136 11.91 -17.24 7.44
C LYS A 136 10.74 -17.44 6.46
N PRO A 137 10.92 -17.15 5.16
CA PRO A 137 9.88 -17.41 4.17
C PRO A 137 9.58 -18.90 4.09
N LYS A 138 8.30 -19.23 3.89
CA LYS A 138 7.86 -20.60 3.60
C LYS A 138 8.29 -20.99 2.18
N GLU A 139 8.50 -22.28 1.93
CA GLU A 139 8.75 -22.74 0.57
C GLU A 139 7.50 -22.57 -0.30
N ILE A 140 7.68 -22.04 -1.50
CA ILE A 140 6.60 -21.89 -2.48
C ILE A 140 6.49 -23.18 -3.31
N THR A 141 5.29 -23.76 -3.34
CA THR A 141 4.98 -24.94 -4.18
C THR A 141 4.58 -24.53 -5.60
N LYS A 142 4.03 -23.32 -5.76
CA LYS A 142 3.57 -22.77 -7.03
C LYS A 142 3.87 -21.27 -7.11
N ARG A 143 4.57 -20.86 -8.18
CA ARG A 143 4.84 -19.44 -8.46
C ARG A 143 3.56 -18.74 -8.87
N VAL A 144 3.46 -17.46 -8.52
CA VAL A 144 2.43 -16.55 -9.03
C VAL A 144 2.59 -16.40 -10.55
N ASP A 145 1.49 -16.47 -11.28
CA ASP A 145 1.42 -16.13 -12.71
C ASP A 145 1.15 -14.63 -12.83
N LEU A 146 2.22 -13.83 -12.84
CA LEU A 146 2.12 -12.36 -12.90
C LEU A 146 1.69 -11.93 -14.30
N LYS A 147 0.69 -11.04 -14.35
CA LYS A 147 0.18 -10.48 -15.61
C LYS A 147 -0.05 -9.00 -15.44
N VAL A 148 0.50 -8.20 -16.34
CA VAL A 148 0.27 -6.75 -16.32
C VAL A 148 -1.20 -6.45 -16.58
N HIS A 149 -1.79 -5.67 -15.68
CA HIS A 149 -3.12 -5.07 -15.77
C HIS A 149 -2.96 -3.58 -16.06
N PRO A 150 -2.83 -3.18 -17.34
CA PRO A 150 -2.51 -1.80 -17.72
C PRO A 150 -3.57 -0.81 -17.23
N GLU A 151 -4.81 -1.23 -17.00
CA GLU A 151 -5.89 -0.39 -16.47
C GLU A 151 -5.65 0.15 -15.05
N VAL A 152 -4.69 -0.41 -14.31
CA VAL A 152 -4.35 0.00 -12.93
C VAL A 152 -3.32 1.13 -12.88
N LEU A 153 -2.61 1.38 -13.99
CA LEU A 153 -1.54 2.37 -14.11
C LEU A 153 -1.83 3.32 -15.27
N VAL A 154 -1.73 4.62 -15.03
CA VAL A 154 -1.80 5.63 -16.10
C VAL A 154 -0.40 6.12 -16.45
N THR A 155 0.00 5.96 -17.71
CA THR A 155 1.28 6.47 -18.22
C THR A 155 1.20 7.97 -18.51
N ILE A 156 2.36 8.63 -18.64
CA ILE A 156 2.41 10.04 -19.04
C ILE A 156 1.79 10.24 -20.43
N ASP A 157 2.04 9.33 -21.37
CA ASP A 157 1.49 9.43 -22.73
C ASP A 157 -0.04 9.29 -22.73
N GLU A 158 -0.60 8.37 -21.95
CA GLU A 158 -2.05 8.24 -21.77
C GLU A 158 -2.65 9.47 -21.09
N LEU A 159 -2.01 9.97 -20.02
CA LEU A 159 -2.43 11.18 -19.35
C LEU A 159 -2.49 12.35 -20.33
N LEU A 160 -1.46 12.55 -21.16
CA LEU A 160 -1.43 13.62 -22.16
C LEU A 160 -2.51 13.45 -23.23
N GLN A 161 -2.82 12.22 -23.64
CA GLN A 161 -3.90 11.95 -24.61
C GLN A 161 -5.29 12.19 -24.04
N LYS A 162 -5.48 11.96 -22.74
CA LYS A 162 -6.76 12.08 -22.03
C LYS A 162 -6.94 13.38 -21.28
N TYR A 163 -5.93 14.24 -21.27
CA TYR A 163 -5.88 15.41 -20.40
C TYR A 163 -7.05 16.37 -20.57
N ASP A 164 -7.48 16.61 -21.82
CA ASP A 164 -8.63 17.49 -22.14
C ASP A 164 -9.98 16.73 -22.19
N ASP A 165 -9.98 15.42 -21.91
CA ASP A 165 -11.19 14.60 -21.88
C ASP A 165 -11.92 14.80 -20.53
N PRO A 166 -13.12 15.39 -20.50
CA PRO A 166 -13.84 15.64 -19.25
C PRO A 166 -14.26 14.36 -18.53
N ALA A 167 -14.19 13.19 -19.17
CA ALA A 167 -14.42 11.90 -18.53
C ALA A 167 -13.23 11.42 -17.69
N TRP A 168 -12.09 12.12 -17.72
CA TRP A 168 -10.89 11.80 -16.95
C TRP A 168 -10.64 12.87 -15.90
N GLN A 169 -10.34 12.43 -14.67
CA GLN A 169 -10.03 13.30 -13.56
C GLN A 169 -8.69 12.89 -12.94
N VAL A 170 -7.88 13.88 -12.58
CA VAL A 170 -6.63 13.66 -11.82
C VAL A 170 -6.87 14.08 -10.38
N LEU A 171 -6.74 13.15 -9.45
CA LEU A 171 -6.77 13.43 -8.02
C LEU A 171 -5.35 13.43 -7.46
N ASP A 172 -4.87 14.61 -7.08
CA ASP A 172 -3.61 14.77 -6.35
C ASP A 172 -3.86 14.54 -4.85
N VAL A 173 -3.20 13.53 -4.28
CA VAL A 173 -3.35 13.14 -2.87
C VAL A 173 -2.18 13.55 -2.00
N ARG A 174 -1.24 14.35 -2.54
CA ARG A 174 -0.09 14.89 -1.80
C ARG A 174 -0.52 15.93 -0.75
N SER A 175 0.44 16.41 0.04
CA SER A 175 0.17 17.47 1.01
C SER A 175 -0.31 18.76 0.35
N GLY A 176 -1.04 19.58 1.10
CA GLY A 176 -1.47 20.90 0.62
C GLY A 176 -0.32 21.81 0.18
N ASP A 177 0.85 21.70 0.81
CA ASP A 177 2.02 22.52 0.44
C ASP A 177 2.69 22.02 -0.84
N GLU A 178 2.70 20.71 -1.11
CA GLU A 178 3.13 20.16 -2.40
C GLU A 178 2.19 20.59 -3.52
N TYR A 179 0.88 20.48 -3.30
CA TYR A 179 -0.15 20.86 -4.27
C TYR A 179 -0.10 22.36 -4.60
N ARG A 180 0.09 23.22 -3.60
CA ARG A 180 0.22 24.68 -3.80
C ARG A 180 1.58 25.12 -4.35
N GLY A 181 2.54 24.20 -4.49
CA GLY A 181 3.89 24.52 -4.97
C GLY A 181 4.74 25.29 -3.95
N HIS A 182 4.58 24.98 -2.66
CA HIS A 182 5.42 25.50 -1.57
C HIS A 182 6.48 24.50 -1.10
N ALA A 183 6.39 23.23 -1.52
CA ALA A 183 7.35 22.19 -1.18
C ALA A 183 7.87 21.48 -2.45
N ALA A 184 9.20 21.50 -2.66
CA ALA A 184 9.80 20.98 -3.88
C ALA A 184 10.13 19.49 -3.84
N HIS A 185 10.58 18.97 -2.69
CA HIS A 185 11.03 17.57 -2.52
C HIS A 185 11.96 17.05 -3.63
N GLY A 186 12.86 17.91 -4.13
CA GLY A 186 13.79 17.56 -5.21
C GLY A 186 13.20 17.60 -6.62
N ASN A 187 11.92 17.94 -6.79
CA ASN A 187 11.30 18.08 -8.11
C ASN A 187 11.79 19.33 -8.84
N LYS A 188 12.00 19.20 -10.17
CA LYS A 188 12.39 20.32 -11.05
C LYS A 188 11.30 21.38 -11.20
N ARG A 189 10.04 20.98 -11.04
CA ARG A 189 8.85 21.83 -11.08
C ARG A 189 7.97 21.49 -9.89
N ILE A 190 7.33 22.50 -9.32
CA ILE A 190 6.49 22.40 -8.13
C ILE A 190 5.05 22.77 -8.47
N GLY A 191 4.11 22.37 -7.62
CA GLY A 191 2.69 22.51 -7.86
C GLY A 191 2.07 21.25 -8.46
N PRO A 192 0.81 21.31 -8.90
CA PRO A 192 0.07 20.15 -9.35
C PRO A 192 0.16 19.96 -10.86
N VAL A 193 -0.29 18.80 -11.32
CA VAL A 193 -0.76 18.66 -12.71
C VAL A 193 -1.89 19.69 -12.89
N PRO A 194 -1.87 20.55 -13.93
CA PRO A 194 -2.90 21.56 -14.04
C PRO A 194 -4.29 20.90 -14.17
N GLY A 195 -5.33 21.55 -13.63
CA GLY A 195 -6.68 20.98 -13.58
C GLY A 195 -6.88 19.83 -12.57
N ALA A 196 -5.84 19.32 -11.90
CA ALA A 196 -5.99 18.27 -10.91
C ALA A 196 -6.80 18.74 -9.69
N LEU A 197 -7.71 17.87 -9.24
CA LEU A 197 -8.39 17.97 -7.95
C LEU A 197 -7.38 17.70 -6.82
N HIS A 198 -7.70 18.13 -5.60
CA HIS A 198 -6.84 17.91 -4.44
C HIS A 198 -7.62 17.33 -3.26
N LEU A 199 -7.15 16.21 -2.75
CA LEU A 199 -7.58 15.64 -1.47
C LEU A 199 -6.40 14.91 -0.85
N GLU A 200 -5.72 15.57 0.09
CA GLU A 200 -4.59 14.96 0.80
C GLU A 200 -4.99 13.62 1.44
N TRP A 201 -4.17 12.59 1.21
CA TRP A 201 -4.49 11.21 1.56
C TRP A 201 -4.82 11.02 3.05
N GLU A 202 -4.18 11.78 3.94
CA GLU A 202 -4.42 11.70 5.39
C GLU A 202 -5.88 11.99 5.76
N LYS A 203 -6.62 12.74 4.92
CA LYS A 203 -8.05 13.01 5.13
C LYS A 203 -8.91 11.75 5.04
N MET A 204 -8.43 10.70 4.37
CA MET A 204 -9.09 9.39 4.29
C MET A 204 -8.82 8.52 5.53
N LEU A 205 -8.00 9.00 6.46
CA LEU A 205 -7.73 8.36 7.74
C LEU A 205 -8.41 9.11 8.89
N GLU A 206 -8.60 8.41 10.00
CA GLU A 206 -9.06 8.98 11.26
C GLU A 206 -8.30 8.41 12.43
N ASN A 207 -8.17 9.19 13.50
CA ASN A 207 -7.66 8.68 14.76
C ASN A 207 -8.68 7.73 15.37
N SER A 208 -8.21 6.59 15.88
CA SER A 208 -9.06 5.66 16.61
C SER A 208 -9.59 6.35 17.88
N GLU A 209 -10.91 6.35 18.07
CA GLU A 209 -11.54 6.92 19.26
C GLU A 209 -11.14 6.16 20.54
N ASP A 210 -10.94 4.85 20.41
CA ASP A 210 -10.65 3.97 21.54
C ASP A 210 -9.16 3.85 21.89
N ILE A 211 -8.26 4.23 20.98
CA ILE A 211 -6.83 3.91 21.09
C ILE A 211 -5.98 5.07 20.59
N GLU A 212 -5.25 5.72 21.50
CA GLU A 212 -4.37 6.84 21.19
C GLU A 212 -3.23 6.42 20.23
N GLY A 213 -2.90 7.31 19.28
CA GLY A 213 -1.81 7.11 18.32
C GLY A 213 -2.10 6.13 17.18
N VAL A 214 -3.30 5.53 17.15
CA VAL A 214 -3.72 4.66 16.04
C VAL A 214 -4.51 5.47 15.03
N ARG A 215 -4.11 5.43 13.75
CA ARG A 215 -4.92 5.94 12.64
C ARG A 215 -5.50 4.77 11.84
N LYS A 216 -6.75 4.85 11.43
CA LYS A 216 -7.47 3.83 10.64
C LYS A 216 -8.08 4.46 9.40
N PHE A 217 -8.40 3.65 8.39
CA PHE A 217 -9.21 4.11 7.27
C PHE A 217 -10.60 4.52 7.75
N LYS A 218 -11.07 5.68 7.28
CA LYS A 218 -12.44 6.11 7.49
C LYS A 218 -13.44 5.11 6.89
N PRO A 219 -14.68 5.06 7.38
CA PRO A 219 -15.74 4.30 6.74
C PRO A 219 -15.90 4.71 5.26
N ALA A 220 -16.18 3.73 4.38
CA ALA A 220 -16.28 3.96 2.93
C ALA A 220 -17.25 5.09 2.56
N ARG A 221 -18.36 5.25 3.31
CA ARG A 221 -19.33 6.33 3.11
C ARG A 221 -18.72 7.71 3.34
N GLU A 222 -17.84 7.85 4.33
CA GLU A 222 -17.16 9.12 4.60
C GLU A 222 -16.08 9.41 3.57
N ILE A 223 -15.30 8.40 3.18
CA ILE A 223 -14.30 8.55 2.10
C ILE A 223 -15.00 8.99 0.81
N LYS A 224 -16.12 8.36 0.45
CA LYS A 224 -16.91 8.77 -0.72
C LYS A 224 -17.35 10.23 -0.63
N ALA A 225 -17.90 10.65 0.52
CA ALA A 225 -18.31 12.04 0.71
C ALA A 225 -17.13 13.03 0.64
N LEU A 226 -15.93 12.64 1.07
CA LEU A 226 -14.72 13.45 0.93
C LEU A 226 -14.29 13.59 -0.52
N LEU A 227 -14.36 12.50 -1.30
CA LEU A 227 -14.03 12.51 -2.73
C LEU A 227 -15.03 13.37 -3.52
N GLU A 228 -16.33 13.20 -3.28
CA GLU A 228 -17.39 14.05 -3.86
C GLU A 228 -17.19 15.52 -3.47
N GLY A 229 -16.87 15.79 -2.20
CA GLY A 229 -16.59 17.15 -1.70
C GLY A 229 -15.33 17.79 -2.31
N ALA A 230 -14.38 16.97 -2.76
CA ALA A 230 -13.20 17.42 -3.52
C ALA A 230 -13.50 17.62 -5.02
N GLY A 231 -14.72 17.33 -5.47
CA GLY A 231 -15.16 17.49 -6.86
C GLY A 231 -14.93 16.26 -7.74
N LEU A 232 -14.57 15.10 -7.16
CA LEU A 232 -14.48 13.86 -7.91
C LEU A 232 -15.90 13.39 -8.29
N ASP A 233 -16.09 13.06 -9.56
CA ASP A 233 -17.36 12.59 -10.10
C ASP A 233 -17.24 11.10 -10.40
N GLU A 234 -18.07 10.29 -9.74
CA GLU A 234 -18.11 8.84 -9.93
C GLU A 234 -19.16 8.38 -10.96
N SER A 235 -19.83 9.33 -11.66
CA SER A 235 -20.95 9.04 -12.56
C SER A 235 -20.59 8.57 -13.97
#